data_AF-A0A223ZJE9-F1
#
_entry.id   AF-A0A223ZJE9-F1
#
_cell.length_a   1.000
_cell.length_b   1.000
_cell.length_c   1.000
_cell.angle_alpha   90.00
_cell.angle_beta   90.00
_cell.angle_gamma   90.00
#
_symmetry.space_group_name_H-M   'P 1'
#
loop_
_entity.id
_entity.type
_entity.pdbx_description
1 polymer ?
#
loop_
_entity_poly.entity_id
_entity_poly.type
_entity_poly.pdbx_seq_one_letter_code
_entity_poly.pdbx_strand_id
1 'polypeptide(L)'
;DIMPGVHVDLVVGPATEVIAGNGLILTAGAIDCHVHLICPQIMEEALGGGITTIIAGGTGPAEGSKATTVTPGAWHLARMLEALDHWPMNIALLAKGN
;
A
#
# COMPACT_ATOMS: atom_id res chain seq x y z
N ASP A 1 -5.49 36.06 7.70
CA ASP A 1 -5.38 37.53 7.86
C ASP A 1 -6.45 38.32 7.12
N ILE A 2 -6.84 37.94 5.90
CA ILE A 2 -7.86 38.65 5.09
C ILE A 2 -9.19 37.90 4.90
N MET A 3 -9.24 36.60 5.22
CA MET A 3 -10.46 35.77 5.14
C MET A 3 -10.95 35.42 6.55
N PRO A 4 -12.25 35.55 6.86
CA PRO A 4 -12.81 35.07 8.11
C PRO A 4 -12.95 33.53 8.12
N GLY A 5 -12.87 32.91 9.30
CA GLY A 5 -13.26 31.50 9.50
C GLY A 5 -12.25 30.44 9.05
N VAL A 6 -11.02 30.81 8.70
CA VAL A 6 -9.96 29.83 8.36
C VAL A 6 -9.50 29.11 9.62
N HIS A 7 -9.57 27.77 9.62
CA HIS A 7 -9.04 26.95 10.72
C HIS A 7 -7.51 27.09 10.80
N VAL A 8 -6.96 27.11 12.02
CA VAL A 8 -5.52 27.34 12.24
C VAL A 8 -4.63 26.30 11.54
N ASP A 9 -5.09 25.05 11.47
CA ASP A 9 -4.37 23.96 10.81
C ASP A 9 -4.55 23.91 9.27
N LEU A 10 -5.34 24.82 8.67
CA LEU A 10 -5.68 24.82 7.25
C LEU A 10 -5.21 26.08 6.50
N VAL A 11 -4.16 26.75 7.01
CA VAL A 11 -3.59 27.93 6.36
C VAL A 11 -2.76 27.53 5.14
N VAL A 12 -3.06 28.13 3.98
CA VAL A 12 -2.23 28.04 2.77
C VAL A 12 -1.16 29.14 2.82
N GLY A 13 0.11 28.75 2.70
CA GLY A 13 1.24 29.67 2.76
C GLY A 13 2.30 29.40 1.68
N PRO A 14 3.47 30.06 1.76
CA PRO A 14 4.53 29.94 0.74
C PRO A 14 5.10 28.52 0.56
N ALA A 15 4.87 27.63 1.52
CA ALA A 15 5.34 26.25 1.51
C ALA A 15 4.22 25.23 1.18
N THR A 16 3.03 25.69 0.80
CA THR A 16 1.89 24.83 0.50
C THR A 16 1.81 24.55 -1.00
N GLU A 17 1.92 23.28 -1.40
CA GLU A 17 1.58 22.83 -2.75
C GLU A 17 0.07 22.64 -2.90
N VAL A 18 -0.46 22.80 -4.12
CA VAL A 18 -1.89 22.75 -4.41
C VAL A 18 -2.20 21.69 -5.46
N ILE A 19 -3.08 20.75 -5.10
CA ILE A 19 -3.69 19.79 -6.03
C ILE A 19 -5.15 20.20 -6.27
N ALA A 20 -5.53 20.39 -7.53
CA ALA A 20 -6.88 20.82 -7.89
C ALA A 20 -7.91 19.67 -7.78
N GLY A 21 -8.86 19.80 -6.84
CA GLY A 21 -9.93 18.80 -6.61
C GLY A 21 -11.28 19.10 -7.26
N ASN A 22 -11.41 20.22 -7.98
CA ASN A 22 -12.70 20.66 -8.53
C ASN A 22 -13.26 19.63 -9.54
N GLY A 23 -14.49 19.18 -9.33
CA GLY A 23 -15.15 18.19 -10.21
C GLY A 23 -14.64 16.76 -10.03
N LEU A 24 -13.79 16.50 -9.04
CA LEU A 24 -13.25 15.17 -8.72
C LEU A 24 -13.86 14.63 -7.41
N ILE A 25 -13.76 13.32 -7.23
CA ILE A 25 -14.08 12.64 -5.96
C ILE A 25 -12.76 12.24 -5.32
N LEU A 26 -12.58 12.61 -4.04
CA LEU A 26 -11.47 12.14 -3.23
C LEU A 26 -11.94 10.97 -2.36
N THR A 27 -11.19 9.86 -2.39
CA THR A 27 -11.39 8.71 -1.51
C THR A 27 -10.10 8.45 -0.73
N ALA A 28 -10.22 7.69 0.36
CA ALA A 28 -9.04 7.04 0.93
C ALA A 28 -8.45 6.06 -0.09
N GLY A 29 -7.16 5.76 0.04
CA GLY A 29 -6.55 4.64 -0.68
C GLY A 29 -7.09 3.31 -0.17
N ALA A 30 -7.34 2.36 -1.06
CA ALA A 30 -7.91 1.07 -0.69
C ALA A 30 -6.88 0.20 0.05
N ILE A 31 -7.42 -0.71 0.89
CA ILE A 31 -6.67 -1.72 1.63
C ILE A 31 -7.14 -3.09 1.14
N ASP A 32 -6.24 -3.86 0.54
CA ASP A 32 -6.49 -5.26 0.21
C ASP A 32 -5.87 -6.15 1.28
N CYS A 33 -6.71 -6.89 2.00
CA CYS A 33 -6.28 -7.73 3.11
C CYS A 33 -6.07 -9.22 2.75
N HIS A 34 -6.24 -9.59 1.49
CA HIS A 34 -6.08 -10.97 1.02
C HIS A 34 -5.25 -10.99 -0.28
N VAL A 35 -3.95 -10.68 -0.15
CA VAL A 35 -3.05 -10.64 -1.30
C VAL A 35 -2.09 -11.82 -1.32
N HIS A 36 -2.09 -12.55 -2.43
CA HIS A 36 -1.10 -13.60 -2.70
C HIS A 36 0.06 -13.02 -3.51
N LEU A 37 1.26 -12.97 -2.94
CA LEU A 37 2.47 -12.47 -3.60
C LEU A 37 3.05 -13.54 -4.56
N ILE A 38 2.32 -13.81 -5.65
CA ILE A 38 2.67 -14.80 -6.67
C ILE A 38 3.67 -14.22 -7.67
N CYS A 39 3.51 -12.96 -8.06
CA CYS A 39 4.39 -12.26 -8.98
C CYS A 39 4.43 -10.76 -8.64
N PRO A 40 5.50 -10.03 -8.99
CA PRO A 40 5.61 -8.60 -8.68
C PRO A 40 4.63 -7.70 -9.47
N GLN A 41 4.14 -8.15 -10.63
CA GLN A 41 3.28 -7.35 -11.51
C GLN A 41 1.94 -6.96 -10.84
N ILE A 42 1.48 -7.73 -9.86
CA ILE A 42 0.25 -7.39 -9.11
C ILE A 42 0.36 -6.07 -8.34
N MET A 43 1.58 -5.61 -8.04
CA MET A 43 1.81 -4.36 -7.30
C MET A 43 1.44 -3.14 -8.15
N GLU A 44 1.80 -3.15 -9.45
CA GLU A 44 1.44 -2.08 -10.37
C GLU A 44 -0.08 -2.04 -10.61
N GLU A 45 -0.70 -3.21 -10.76
CA GLU A 45 -2.15 -3.32 -10.92
C GLU A 45 -2.89 -2.82 -9.66
N ALA A 46 -2.41 -3.19 -8.47
CA ALA A 46 -2.99 -2.72 -7.21
C ALA A 46 -2.93 -1.20 -7.09
N LEU A 47 -1.76 -0.59 -7.33
CA LEU A 47 -1.60 0.86 -7.32
C LEU A 47 -2.46 1.55 -8.39
N GLY A 48 -2.49 1.02 -9.61
CA GLY A 48 -3.34 1.50 -10.70
C GLY A 48 -4.83 1.44 -10.38
N GLY A 49 -5.24 0.45 -9.59
CA GLY A 49 -6.59 0.29 -9.07
C GLY A 49 -6.92 1.13 -7.82
N GLY A 50 -5.98 1.93 -7.31
CA GLY A 50 -6.17 2.79 -6.13
C GLY A 50 -5.95 2.08 -4.78
N ILE A 51 -5.37 0.87 -4.78
CA ILE A 51 -4.92 0.19 -3.56
C ILE A 51 -3.57 0.76 -3.16
N THR A 52 -3.46 1.20 -1.90
CA THR A 52 -2.22 1.80 -1.36
C THR A 52 -1.65 1.03 -0.18
N THR A 53 -2.39 0.03 0.30
CA THR A 53 -1.98 -0.85 1.40
C THR A 53 -2.36 -2.28 1.09
N ILE A 54 -1.44 -3.20 1.32
CA ILE A 54 -1.70 -4.65 1.20
C ILE A 54 -1.34 -5.39 2.49
N ILE A 55 -2.17 -6.36 2.87
CA ILE A 55 -1.86 -7.39 3.85
C ILE A 55 -1.76 -8.69 3.07
N ALA A 56 -0.55 -9.23 3.03
CA ALA A 56 -0.16 -10.17 1.99
C ALA A 56 0.66 -11.33 2.54
N GLY A 57 0.81 -12.37 1.72
CA GLY A 57 1.84 -13.37 1.94
C GLY A 57 2.17 -14.10 0.66
N GLY A 58 3.38 -14.64 0.61
CA GLY A 58 3.90 -15.38 -0.53
C GLY A 58 5.40 -15.22 -0.69
N THR A 59 5.96 -16.00 -1.60
CA THR A 59 7.39 -16.04 -1.94
C THR A 59 7.60 -16.20 -3.44
N GLY A 60 6.72 -15.59 -4.25
CA GLY A 60 6.68 -15.79 -5.69
C GLY A 60 5.81 -16.99 -6.11
N PRO A 61 6.05 -17.60 -7.28
CA PRO A 61 5.13 -18.54 -7.91
C PRO A 61 5.21 -19.97 -7.33
N ALA A 62 5.61 -20.11 -6.07
CA ALA A 62 5.59 -21.39 -5.37
C ALA A 62 4.15 -21.86 -5.15
N GLU A 63 3.93 -23.18 -5.19
CA GLU A 63 2.59 -23.76 -4.97
C GLU A 63 1.97 -23.34 -3.63
N GLY A 64 2.80 -23.18 -2.59
CA GLY A 64 2.35 -22.65 -1.30
C GLY A 64 1.77 -21.23 -1.39
N SER A 65 2.39 -20.34 -2.17
CA SER A 65 1.94 -18.96 -2.34
C SER A 65 0.71 -18.86 -3.26
N LYS A 66 0.56 -19.78 -4.22
CA LYS A 66 -0.67 -19.89 -5.02
C LYS A 66 -1.86 -20.33 -4.16
N ALA A 67 -1.61 -21.17 -3.16
CA ALA A 67 -2.65 -21.72 -2.29
C ALA A 67 -2.94 -20.87 -1.04
N THR A 68 -1.93 -20.19 -0.48
CA THR A 68 -2.02 -19.54 0.82
C THR A 68 -1.29 -18.18 0.83
N THR A 69 -1.85 -17.21 1.56
CA THR A 69 -1.23 -15.90 1.81
C THR A 69 -0.17 -15.99 2.91
N VAL A 70 0.85 -16.82 2.68
CA VAL A 70 1.88 -17.12 3.69
C VAL A 70 3.28 -16.82 3.15
N THR A 71 4.04 -16.05 3.91
CA THR A 71 5.50 -15.92 3.77
C THR A 71 6.16 -16.76 4.89
N PRO A 72 6.64 -17.98 4.59
CA PRO A 72 6.96 -18.97 5.62
C PRO A 72 8.33 -18.75 6.26
N GLY A 73 8.36 -18.50 7.57
CA GLY A 73 9.60 -18.48 8.35
C GLY A 73 10.46 -17.23 8.16
N ALA A 74 11.45 -17.07 9.05
CA ALA A 74 12.22 -15.83 9.17
C ALA A 74 13.03 -15.48 7.91
N TRP A 75 13.59 -16.48 7.22
CA TRP A 75 14.38 -16.23 6.01
C TRP A 75 13.54 -15.65 4.88
N HIS A 76 12.36 -16.24 4.62
CA HIS A 76 11.47 -15.73 3.58
C HIS A 76 10.90 -14.36 3.94
N LEU A 77 10.56 -14.13 5.22
CA LEU A 77 10.13 -12.81 5.68
C LEU A 77 11.19 -11.74 5.41
N ALA A 78 12.45 -11.99 5.78
CA ALA A 78 13.54 -11.04 5.51
C ALA A 78 13.72 -10.76 4.01
N ARG A 79 13.73 -11.80 3.17
CA ARG A 79 13.88 -11.65 1.71
C ARG A 79 12.71 -10.91 1.07
N MET A 80 11.48 -11.17 1.53
CA MET A 80 10.30 -10.48 1.00
C MET A 80 10.25 -9.03 1.46
N LEU A 81 10.63 -8.71 2.70
CA LEU A 81 10.75 -7.32 3.14
C LEU A 81 11.76 -6.55 2.28
N GLU A 82 12.94 -7.12 2.03
CA GLU A 82 13.95 -6.52 1.13
C GLU A 82 13.41 -6.33 -0.29
N ALA A 83 12.69 -7.31 -0.83
CA ALA A 83 12.11 -7.22 -2.17
C ALA A 83 11.00 -6.16 -2.27
N LEU A 84 10.33 -5.84 -1.15
CA LEU A 84 9.17 -4.96 -1.12
C LEU A 84 9.51 -3.50 -0.75
N ASP A 85 10.71 -3.25 -0.24
CA ASP A 85 11.16 -1.94 0.29
C ASP A 85 11.08 -0.77 -0.71
N HIS A 86 11.19 -1.07 -2.01
CA HIS A 86 11.15 -0.06 -3.07
C HIS A 86 9.73 0.33 -3.52
N TRP A 87 8.70 -0.38 -3.07
CA TRP A 87 7.33 -0.09 -3.49
C TRP A 87 6.75 1.08 -2.70
N PRO A 88 6.06 2.03 -3.35
CA PRO A 88 5.41 3.16 -2.69
C PRO A 88 4.05 2.73 -2.08
N MET A 89 4.05 1.67 -1.27
CA MET A 89 2.85 1.09 -0.64
C MET A 89 3.14 0.72 0.82
N ASN A 90 2.10 0.74 1.65
CA ASN A 90 2.17 0.13 2.97
C ASN A 90 1.97 -1.38 2.85
N ILE A 91 2.83 -2.19 3.47
CA ILE A 91 2.81 -3.63 3.29
C ILE A 91 2.96 -4.35 4.64
N ALA A 92 2.06 -5.30 4.91
CA ALA A 92 2.17 -6.25 6.01
C ALA A 92 2.30 -7.67 5.48
N LEU A 93 3.22 -8.46 6.03
CA LEU A 93 3.44 -9.86 5.65
C LEU A 93 2.88 -10.82 6.69
N LEU A 94 2.10 -11.80 6.25
CA LEU A 94 1.51 -12.86 7.06
C LEU A 94 2.44 -14.09 7.11
N ALA A 95 2.76 -14.54 8.31
CA ALA A 95 3.50 -15.78 8.54
C ALA A 95 2.58 -17.01 8.51
N LYS A 96 3.16 -18.20 8.65
CA LYS A 96 2.40 -19.45 8.78
C LYS A 96 1.89 -19.59 10.22
N GLY A 97 0.59 -19.78 10.41
CA GLY A 97 -0.03 -19.92 11.73
C GLY A 97 -0.11 -21.36 12.28
N ASN A 98 0.36 -22.36 11.52
CA ASN A 98 0.37 -23.78 11.90
C ASN A 98 1.79 -24.27 12.19
#